data_AF-A0A968WDG0-F1
#
_entry.id   AF-A0A968WDG0-F1
#
_cell.length_a   1.000
_cell.length_b   1.000
_cell.length_c   1.000
_cell.angle_alpha   90.00
_cell.angle_beta   90.00
_cell.angle_gamma   90.00
#
_symmetry.space_group_name_H-M   'P 1'
#
loop_
_entity.id
_entity.type
_entity.pdbx_description
1 polymer ?
#
loop_
_entity_poly.entity_id
_entity_poly.type
_entity_poly.pdbx_seq_one_letter_code
_entity_poly.pdbx_strand_id
1 'polypeptide(L)'
;MIGSKCHIIATMRSKTEWLIEENQKNGKSSYSPKKVGTSPIQASGIEFEFDVAGELDYTHILTISKSRCPAVTDKTFLNPGKELALEFKSWLATVEESPPQTKQPVPDTQDLRVKQIRTLLDYPVELIKEWLQSNGVERPSQLDSNKVNELVKTMCLAWASPLSAHPKYTADSYDKNVVRAVVNGESEIIAIQNWMNAVCESNRKKKELKKNSEARIQESEQFAIHNFSSGDAR
;
A
#
# COMPACT_ATOMS: atom_id res chain seq x y z
N MET A 1 3.68 -13.89 12.29
CA MET A 1 4.37 -13.27 13.44
C MET A 1 3.84 -11.86 13.66
N ILE A 2 3.75 -11.07 12.59
CA ILE A 2 2.99 -9.81 12.53
C ILE A 2 1.50 -10.09 12.86
N GLY A 3 0.93 -9.32 13.78
CA GLY A 3 -0.46 -9.46 14.25
C GLY A 3 -0.66 -10.29 15.53
N SER A 4 0.42 -10.79 16.14
CA SER A 4 0.34 -11.47 17.43
C SER A 4 -0.03 -10.50 18.57
N LYS A 5 -0.86 -10.93 19.52
CA LYS A 5 -1.17 -10.19 20.75
C LYS A 5 -0.05 -10.26 21.81
N CYS A 6 1.04 -10.97 21.52
CA CYS A 6 2.19 -11.13 22.41
C CYS A 6 3.50 -10.74 21.74
N HIS A 7 4.50 -10.37 22.55
CA HIS A 7 5.86 -10.18 22.09
C HIS A 7 6.51 -11.53 21.75
N ILE A 8 7.15 -11.60 20.59
CA ILE A 8 7.78 -12.82 20.09
C ILE A 8 9.30 -12.60 20.08
N ILE A 9 10.00 -13.45 20.81
CA ILE A 9 11.47 -13.55 20.78
C ILE A 9 11.80 -14.86 20.08
N ALA A 10 12.55 -14.77 18.99
CA ALA A 10 12.95 -15.91 18.19
C ALA A 10 14.47 -15.98 18.09
N THR A 11 15.01 -17.20 18.15
CA THR A 11 16.42 -17.48 17.87
C THR A 11 16.54 -18.22 16.56
N MET A 12 17.56 -17.89 15.80
CA MET A 12 17.78 -18.37 14.45
C MET A 12 19.15 -19.04 14.38
N ARG A 13 19.26 -20.16 13.66
CA ARG A 13 20.53 -20.87 13.48
C ARG A 13 21.24 -20.36 12.22
N SER A 14 22.44 -19.80 12.37
CA SER A 14 23.34 -19.53 11.25
C SER A 14 24.13 -20.79 10.86
N LYS A 15 24.51 -20.90 9.57
CA LYS A 15 25.44 -21.94 9.12
C LYS A 15 26.84 -21.48 9.50
N THR A 16 27.61 -22.36 10.13
CA THR A 16 29.02 -22.08 10.38
C THR A 16 29.87 -22.71 9.29
N GLU A 17 30.73 -21.93 8.65
CA GLU A 17 31.81 -22.42 7.80
C GLU A 17 33.18 -22.11 8.45
N TRP A 18 34.11 -23.06 8.34
CA TRP A 18 35.45 -22.94 8.93
C TRP A 18 36.43 -22.57 7.82
N LEU A 19 37.03 -21.39 7.93
CA LEU A 19 38.13 -20.98 7.05
C LEU A 19 39.46 -21.21 7.76
N ILE A 20 40.41 -21.79 7.05
CA ILE A 20 41.77 -21.92 7.54
C ILE A 20 42.51 -20.66 7.06
N GLU A 21 42.81 -19.74 7.98
CA GLU A 21 43.69 -18.61 7.68
C GLU A 21 45.14 -19.08 7.86
N GLU A 22 45.95 -18.90 6.80
CA GLU A 22 47.40 -19.11 6.87
C GLU A 22 48.04 -17.86 7.47
N ASN A 23 48.47 -17.94 8.73
CA ASN A 23 49.20 -16.87 9.38
C ASN A 23 50.71 -17.15 9.26
N GLN A 24 51.43 -16.28 8.54
CA GLN A 24 52.90 -16.28 8.57
C GLN A 24 53.39 -15.48 9.77
N LYS A 25 53.90 -16.17 10.80
CA LYS A 25 54.73 -15.56 11.85
C LYS A 25 56.12 -16.19 11.80
N ASN A 26 57.15 -15.35 11.64
CA ASN A 26 58.57 -15.78 11.60
C ASN A 26 58.88 -16.88 10.56
N GLY A 27 58.34 -16.78 9.34
CA GLY A 27 58.66 -17.72 8.25
C GLY A 27 58.17 -19.16 8.43
N LYS A 28 57.35 -19.44 9.45
CA LYS A 28 56.61 -20.69 9.61
C LYS A 28 55.12 -20.44 9.37
N SER A 29 54.53 -21.18 8.44
CA SER A 29 53.08 -21.18 8.22
C SER A 29 52.39 -21.82 9.42
N SER A 30 51.54 -21.04 10.11
CA SER A 30 50.66 -21.53 11.17
C SER A 30 49.22 -21.46 10.68
N TYR A 31 48.53 -22.60 10.70
CA TYR A 31 47.13 -22.70 10.30
C TYR A 31 46.26 -22.50 11.54
N SER A 32 45.55 -21.37 11.63
CA SER A 32 44.58 -21.13 12.70
C SER A 32 43.16 -21.24 12.12
N PRO A 33 42.33 -22.18 12.59
CA PRO A 33 40.94 -22.27 12.14
C PRO A 33 40.15 -21.05 12.65
N LYS A 34 39.62 -20.25 11.73
CA LYS A 34 38.75 -19.12 12.04
C LYS A 34 37.33 -19.46 11.61
N LYS A 35 36.44 -19.49 12.59
CA LYS A 35 35.01 -19.74 12.40
C LYS A 35 34.39 -18.47 11.81
N VAL A 36 33.94 -18.51 10.56
CA VAL A 36 33.29 -17.36 9.91
C VAL A 36 31.82 -17.72 9.68
N GLY A 37 30.91 -16.88 10.18
CA GLY A 37 29.49 -17.02 9.91
C GLY A 37 29.20 -16.60 8.47
N THR A 38 28.69 -17.50 7.64
CA THR A 38 28.12 -17.16 6.33
C THR A 38 26.59 -17.25 6.39
N SER A 39 25.95 -16.61 5.41
CA SER A 39 24.55 -16.19 5.36
C SER A 39 23.53 -17.14 6.01
N PRO A 40 22.50 -16.60 6.69
CA PRO A 40 21.51 -17.37 7.44
C PRO A 40 20.80 -18.42 6.57
N ILE A 41 20.60 -19.64 7.09
CA ILE A 41 19.80 -20.70 6.44
C ILE A 41 18.32 -20.36 6.64
N GLN A 42 17.84 -19.34 5.95
CA GLN A 42 16.51 -18.78 6.16
C GLN A 42 15.88 -18.31 4.85
N ALA A 43 14.55 -18.25 4.85
CA ALA A 43 13.82 -17.61 3.78
C ALA A 43 14.29 -16.15 3.65
N SER A 44 14.59 -15.72 2.42
CA SER A 44 15.05 -14.37 2.14
C SER A 44 14.05 -13.35 2.70
N GLY A 45 14.56 -12.40 3.49
CA GLY A 45 13.77 -11.28 4.00
C GLY A 45 13.02 -11.51 5.32
N ILE A 46 13.22 -12.64 6.01
CA ILE A 46 12.61 -12.87 7.34
C ILE A 46 13.03 -11.82 8.38
N GLU A 47 14.23 -11.25 8.23
CA GLU A 47 14.73 -10.12 9.02
C GLU A 47 13.86 -8.86 8.90
N PHE A 48 13.09 -8.70 7.81
CA PHE A 48 12.15 -7.59 7.64
C PHE A 48 10.88 -7.75 8.47
N GLU A 49 10.56 -8.97 8.93
CA GLU A 49 9.41 -9.23 9.80
C GLU A 49 9.65 -8.87 11.28
N PHE A 50 10.92 -8.69 11.68
CA PHE A 50 11.29 -8.32 13.05
C PHE A 50 11.58 -6.84 13.20
N ASP A 51 11.19 -6.26 14.32
CA ASP A 51 11.52 -4.89 14.68
C ASP A 51 13.00 -4.74 15.08
N VAL A 52 13.57 -5.78 15.68
CA VAL A 52 14.97 -5.83 16.12
C VAL A 52 15.57 -7.17 15.70
N ALA A 53 16.74 -7.14 15.08
CA ALA A 53 17.53 -8.30 14.69
C ALA A 53 19.00 -8.07 15.02
N GLY A 54 19.68 -9.14 15.41
CA GLY A 54 21.09 -9.10 15.77
C GLY A 54 21.70 -10.49 15.76
N GLU A 55 23.02 -10.52 15.70
CA GLU A 55 23.82 -11.74 15.68
C GLU A 55 24.55 -11.90 17.02
N LEU A 56 24.42 -13.07 17.63
CA LEU A 56 25.14 -13.45 18.84
C LEU A 56 26.32 -14.34 18.46
N ASP A 57 27.54 -13.85 18.69
CA ASP A 57 28.77 -14.57 18.39
C ASP A 57 29.13 -15.58 19.49
N TYR A 58 30.09 -16.49 19.22
CA TYR A 58 30.60 -17.48 20.18
C TYR A 58 31.22 -16.86 21.44
N THR A 59 31.60 -15.59 21.37
CA THR A 59 32.10 -14.80 22.51
C THR A 59 30.97 -14.23 23.37
N HIS A 60 29.71 -14.59 23.13
CA HIS A 60 28.51 -14.05 23.79
C HIS A 60 28.34 -12.54 23.56
N ILE A 61 28.86 -12.06 22.44
CA ILE A 61 28.72 -10.67 22.00
C ILE A 61 27.53 -10.62 21.04
N LEU A 62 26.46 -9.94 21.47
CA LEU A 62 25.31 -9.64 20.62
C LEU A 62 25.54 -8.33 19.90
N THR A 63 25.58 -8.37 18.58
CA THR A 63 25.64 -7.18 17.72
C THR A 63 24.30 -6.97 17.05
N ILE A 64 23.68 -5.82 17.27
CA ILE A 64 22.41 -5.47 16.65
C ILE A 64 22.68 -5.01 15.21
N SER A 65 22.12 -5.71 14.23
CA SER A 65 22.24 -5.37 12.81
C SER A 65 21.06 -4.54 12.29
N LYS A 66 19.92 -4.62 12.97
CA LYS A 66 18.70 -3.86 12.66
C LYS A 66 17.91 -3.59 13.93
N SER A 67 17.43 -2.37 14.12
CA SER A 67 16.55 -2.03 15.25
C SER A 67 15.62 -0.87 14.94
N ARG A 68 14.34 -1.00 15.33
CA ARG A 68 13.39 0.12 15.46
C ARG A 68 13.38 0.75 16.86
N CYS A 69 14.08 0.16 17.82
CA CYS A 69 14.29 0.71 19.16
C CYS A 69 15.55 1.59 19.15
N PRO A 70 15.42 2.93 19.27
CA PRO A 70 16.55 3.84 19.20
C PRO A 70 17.61 3.60 20.28
N ALA A 71 17.19 3.07 21.44
CA ALA A 71 18.08 2.81 22.56
C ALA A 71 19.06 1.66 22.30
N VAL A 72 18.83 0.81 21.29
CA VAL A 72 19.68 -0.37 21.02
C VAL A 72 20.23 -0.41 19.59
N THR A 73 19.88 0.58 18.75
CA THR A 73 20.39 0.69 17.38
C THR A 73 21.91 0.80 17.37
N ASP A 74 22.57 0.02 16.50
CA ASP A 74 24.02 -0.03 16.33
C ASP A 74 24.83 -0.33 17.60
N LYS A 75 24.19 -0.90 18.63
CA LYS A 75 24.85 -1.27 19.88
C LYS A 75 25.30 -2.73 19.87
N THR A 76 26.38 -2.96 20.61
CA THR A 76 26.91 -4.29 20.92
C THR A 76 26.81 -4.53 22.42
N PHE A 77 26.35 -5.73 22.79
CA PHE A 77 26.17 -6.13 24.18
C PHE A 77 27.01 -7.38 24.47
N LEU A 78 27.89 -7.30 25.46
CA LEU A 78 28.57 -8.47 26.01
C LEU A 78 27.65 -9.14 27.03
N ASN A 79 27.34 -10.43 26.86
CA ASN A 79 26.42 -11.18 27.71
C ASN A 79 25.05 -10.47 27.85
N PRO A 80 24.29 -10.31 26.74
CA PRO A 80 23.01 -9.63 26.77
C PRO A 80 22.07 -10.27 27.80
N GLY A 81 21.60 -9.47 28.76
CA GLY A 81 20.81 -9.97 29.87
C GLY A 81 19.77 -8.95 30.33
N LYS A 82 19.69 -8.74 31.64
CA LYS A 82 18.68 -7.88 32.26
C LYS A 82 18.69 -6.45 31.73
N GLU A 83 19.87 -5.89 31.49
CA GLU A 83 20.02 -4.51 31.01
C GLU A 83 19.35 -4.30 29.65
N LEU A 84 19.64 -5.18 28.69
CA LEU A 84 19.01 -5.15 27.38
C LEU A 84 17.49 -5.35 27.47
N ALA A 85 17.02 -6.24 28.35
CA ALA A 85 15.60 -6.47 28.54
C ALA A 85 14.88 -5.24 29.13
N LEU A 86 15.54 -4.45 29.97
CA LEU A 86 15.00 -3.21 30.52
C LEU A 86 14.85 -2.13 29.45
N GLU A 87 15.81 -2.02 28.53
CA GLU A 87 15.72 -1.11 27.38
C GLU A 87 14.50 -1.44 26.51
N PHE A 88 14.29 -2.72 26.19
CA PHE A 88 13.10 -3.14 25.46
C PHE A 88 11.81 -2.90 26.24
N LYS A 89 11.79 -3.20 27.54
CA LYS A 89 10.63 -2.97 28.39
C LYS A 89 10.27 -1.48 28.43
N SER A 90 11.26 -0.60 28.57
CA SER A 90 11.07 0.85 28.58
C SER A 90 10.47 1.32 27.25
N TRP A 91 11.06 0.89 26.13
CA TRP A 91 10.61 1.21 24.79
C TRP A 91 9.17 0.72 24.49
N LEU A 92 8.82 -0.48 24.97
CA LEU A 92 7.48 -1.06 24.81
C LEU A 92 6.46 -0.44 25.78
N ALA A 93 6.89 0.12 26.92
CA ALA A 93 6.00 0.77 27.88
C ALA A 93 5.62 2.20 27.46
N THR A 94 6.43 2.87 26.67
CA THR A 94 6.10 4.18 26.04
C THR A 94 4.99 4.11 24.98
N VAL A 95 4.30 2.98 24.86
CA VAL A 95 3.16 2.76 23.97
C VAL A 95 1.84 2.89 24.75
N GLU A 96 1.68 3.94 25.57
CA GLU A 96 0.35 4.46 25.90
C GLU A 96 -0.04 5.47 24.81
N GLU A 97 -1.07 5.12 24.03
CA GLU A 97 -1.73 5.92 22.99
C GLU A 97 -0.82 6.66 21.99
N SER A 98 -0.17 5.90 21.11
CA SER A 98 0.07 6.42 19.76
C SER A 98 -1.13 6.00 18.89
N PRO A 99 -1.80 6.92 18.17
CA PRO A 99 -2.83 6.53 17.19
C PRO A 99 -2.24 5.50 16.21
N PRO A 100 -3.05 4.60 15.65
CA PRO A 100 -2.59 3.46 14.86
C PRO A 100 -1.48 3.88 13.90
N GLN A 101 -0.33 3.20 14.02
CA GLN A 101 0.92 3.50 13.33
C GLN A 101 0.67 3.90 11.87
N THR A 102 0.79 5.21 11.60
CA THR A 102 1.01 5.69 10.25
C THR A 102 2.51 5.92 10.12
N LYS A 103 3.17 4.94 9.49
CA LYS A 103 4.46 4.93 8.80
C LYS A 103 5.43 6.11 9.03
N GLN A 104 6.68 5.74 9.33
CA GLN A 104 7.91 6.52 9.27
C GLN A 104 7.96 7.61 8.16
N PRO A 105 8.74 8.69 8.35
CA PRO A 105 8.94 9.73 7.34
C PRO A 105 9.79 9.17 6.18
N VAL A 106 9.10 8.60 5.19
CA VAL A 106 9.64 8.34 3.85
C VAL A 106 9.13 9.48 2.96
N PRO A 107 9.96 10.13 2.12
CA PRO A 107 9.60 11.38 1.44
C PRO A 107 8.44 11.35 0.42
N ASP A 108 7.58 10.32 0.38
CA ASP A 108 6.73 10.11 -0.82
C ASP A 108 5.47 9.22 -0.61
N THR A 109 4.89 9.10 0.60
CA THR A 109 3.68 8.24 0.79
C THR A 109 2.45 8.78 0.06
N GLN A 110 2.24 10.09 0.09
CA GLN A 110 1.14 10.75 -0.60
C GLN A 110 1.39 10.85 -2.11
N ASP A 111 2.63 11.13 -2.53
CA ASP A 111 3.02 11.14 -3.94
C ASP A 111 2.87 9.75 -4.58
N LEU A 112 3.30 8.70 -3.89
CA LEU A 112 3.13 7.32 -4.37
C LEU A 112 1.65 6.96 -4.48
N ARG A 113 0.84 7.36 -3.49
CA ARG A 113 -0.63 7.16 -3.49
C ARG A 113 -1.27 7.87 -4.69
N VAL A 114 -1.00 9.16 -4.89
CA VAL A 114 -1.52 9.93 -6.03
C VAL A 114 -1.03 9.36 -7.36
N LYS A 115 0.23 8.93 -7.44
CA LYS A 115 0.81 8.29 -8.63
C LYS A 115 0.11 6.97 -8.98
N GLN A 116 -0.19 6.13 -7.99
CA GLN A 116 -0.91 4.87 -8.18
C GLN A 116 -2.32 5.12 -8.71
N ILE A 117 -3.05 6.05 -8.09
CA ILE A 117 -4.43 6.39 -8.48
C ILE A 117 -4.47 7.07 -9.86
N ARG A 118 -3.53 7.97 -10.15
CA ARG A 118 -3.38 8.57 -11.49
C ARG A 118 -3.18 7.51 -12.56
N THR A 119 -2.33 6.53 -12.30
CA THR A 119 -2.03 5.45 -13.26
C THR A 119 -3.23 4.53 -13.44
N LEU A 120 -3.98 4.25 -12.36
CA LEU A 120 -5.21 3.46 -12.40
C LEU A 120 -6.30 4.11 -13.25
N LEU A 121 -6.47 5.42 -13.13
CA LEU A 121 -7.50 6.19 -13.83
C LEU A 121 -7.08 6.63 -15.25
N ASP A 122 -5.83 6.38 -15.64
CA ASP A 122 -5.17 6.98 -16.80
C ASP A 122 -5.35 8.52 -16.85
N TYR A 123 -5.19 9.15 -15.69
CA TYR A 123 -5.49 10.58 -15.53
C TYR A 123 -4.33 11.47 -16.00
N PRO A 124 -4.60 12.53 -16.79
CA PRO A 124 -3.56 13.44 -17.29
C PRO A 124 -2.77 14.11 -16.16
N VAL A 125 -1.43 14.11 -16.28
CA VAL A 125 -0.56 14.69 -15.25
C VAL A 125 -0.70 16.22 -15.15
N GLU A 126 -1.02 16.90 -16.25
CA GLU A 126 -1.18 18.36 -16.28
C GLU A 126 -2.33 18.83 -15.38
N LEU A 127 -3.44 18.09 -15.34
CA LEU A 127 -4.58 18.42 -14.48
C LEU A 127 -4.24 18.30 -12.99
N ILE A 128 -3.34 17.38 -12.62
CA ILE A 128 -2.83 17.30 -11.25
C ILE A 128 -1.96 18.51 -10.92
N LYS A 129 -1.08 18.94 -11.85
CA LYS A 129 -0.24 20.12 -11.65
C LYS A 129 -1.09 21.38 -11.49
N GLU A 130 -2.11 21.58 -12.33
CA GLU A 130 -3.04 22.70 -12.22
C GLU A 130 -3.75 22.70 -10.86
N TRP A 131 -4.24 21.54 -10.42
CA TRP A 131 -4.88 21.39 -9.12
C TRP A 131 -3.92 21.73 -7.97
N LEU A 132 -2.68 21.25 -8.02
CA LEU A 132 -1.65 21.52 -7.01
C LEU A 132 -1.29 23.02 -6.96
N GLN A 133 -1.10 23.64 -8.13
CA GLN A 133 -0.85 25.07 -8.25
C GLN A 133 -2.01 25.91 -7.68
N SER A 134 -3.26 25.49 -7.90
CA SER A 134 -4.43 26.17 -7.33
C SER A 134 -4.47 26.11 -5.79
N ASN A 135 -3.79 25.14 -5.19
CA ASN A 135 -3.63 25.00 -3.74
C ASN A 135 -2.29 25.59 -3.22
N GLY A 136 -1.49 26.21 -4.10
CA GLY A 136 -0.21 26.84 -3.74
C GLY A 136 0.91 25.85 -3.40
N VAL A 137 0.81 24.60 -3.86
CA VAL A 137 1.80 23.55 -3.62
C VAL A 137 2.34 22.99 -4.94
N GLU A 138 3.53 22.40 -4.92
CA GLU A 138 4.14 21.75 -6.08
C GLU A 138 4.02 20.23 -6.04
N ARG A 139 3.89 19.63 -4.84
CA ARG A 139 3.88 18.18 -4.65
C ARG A 139 2.75 17.73 -3.72
N PRO A 140 2.10 16.58 -4.01
CA PRO A 140 1.15 15.96 -3.10
C PRO A 140 1.64 15.79 -1.66
N SER A 141 2.92 15.46 -1.42
CA SER A 141 3.51 15.36 -0.06
C SER A 141 3.42 16.62 0.79
N GLN A 142 3.20 17.78 0.17
CA GLN A 142 3.06 19.06 0.87
C GLN A 142 1.63 19.28 1.39
N LEU A 143 0.69 18.40 1.05
CA LEU A 143 -0.71 18.53 1.41
C LEU A 143 -1.05 17.75 2.67
N ASP A 144 -2.02 18.26 3.41
CA ASP A 144 -2.66 17.48 4.47
C ASP A 144 -3.41 16.28 3.88
N SER A 145 -3.55 15.21 4.67
CA SER A 145 -4.25 13.99 4.26
C SER A 145 -5.67 14.26 3.74
N ASN A 146 -6.38 15.23 4.31
CA ASN A 146 -7.71 15.61 3.85
C ASN A 146 -7.67 16.22 2.45
N LYS A 147 -6.67 17.05 2.16
CA LYS A 147 -6.50 17.67 0.83
C LYS A 147 -6.10 16.65 -0.22
N VAL A 148 -5.29 15.65 0.13
CA VAL A 148 -5.00 14.53 -0.77
C VAL A 148 -6.26 13.70 -1.05
N ASN A 149 -7.11 13.48 -0.04
CA ASN A 149 -8.41 12.81 -0.25
C ASN A 149 -9.30 13.61 -1.22
N GLU A 150 -9.32 14.94 -1.11
CA GLU A 150 -10.05 15.81 -2.06
C GLU A 150 -9.50 15.71 -3.48
N LEU A 151 -8.17 15.69 -3.65
CA LEU A 151 -7.53 15.50 -4.95
C LEU A 151 -7.91 14.15 -5.56
N VAL A 152 -7.78 13.07 -4.80
CA VAL A 152 -8.14 11.71 -5.23
C VAL A 152 -9.62 11.64 -5.62
N LYS A 153 -10.52 12.18 -4.80
CA LYS A 153 -11.96 12.26 -5.10
C LYS A 153 -12.20 13.03 -6.40
N THR A 154 -11.53 14.17 -6.58
CA THR A 154 -11.64 14.98 -7.80
C THR A 154 -11.25 14.20 -9.05
N MET A 155 -10.13 13.46 -9.00
CA MET A 155 -9.67 12.62 -10.10
C MET A 155 -10.70 11.52 -10.44
N CYS A 156 -11.22 10.82 -9.43
CA CYS A 156 -12.23 9.77 -9.61
C CYS A 156 -13.54 10.31 -10.19
N LEU A 157 -14.00 11.48 -9.73
CA LEU A 157 -15.22 12.11 -10.25
C LEU A 157 -15.04 12.62 -11.68
N ALA A 158 -13.87 13.19 -12.00
CA ALA A 158 -13.54 13.62 -13.35
C ALA A 158 -13.55 12.44 -14.33
N TRP A 159 -12.96 11.30 -13.93
CA TRP A 159 -13.00 10.06 -14.71
C TRP A 159 -14.44 9.55 -14.94
N ALA A 160 -15.27 9.56 -13.89
CA ALA A 160 -16.64 9.05 -13.97
C ALA A 160 -17.64 10.01 -14.61
N SER A 161 -17.31 11.30 -14.74
CA SER A 161 -18.15 12.35 -15.32
C SER A 161 -18.79 11.93 -16.66
N PRO A 162 -18.03 11.50 -17.70
CA PRO A 162 -18.61 11.09 -18.98
C PRO A 162 -19.44 9.80 -18.94
N LEU A 163 -19.30 8.99 -17.88
CA LEU A 163 -20.02 7.71 -17.72
C LEU A 163 -21.31 7.89 -16.92
N SER A 164 -21.48 9.03 -16.25
CA SER A 164 -22.55 9.27 -15.30
C SER A 164 -23.60 10.24 -15.85
N ALA A 165 -24.86 10.03 -15.46
CA ALA A 165 -25.96 10.90 -15.90
C ALA A 165 -26.00 12.22 -15.13
N HIS A 166 -25.56 12.24 -13.86
CA HIS A 166 -25.55 13.43 -13.02
C HIS A 166 -24.35 13.45 -12.06
N PRO A 167 -23.66 14.60 -11.89
CA PRO A 167 -22.49 14.73 -11.02
C PRO A 167 -22.75 14.37 -9.55
N LYS A 168 -23.92 14.72 -9.01
CA LYS A 168 -24.28 14.43 -7.61
C LYS A 168 -24.37 12.94 -7.32
N TYR A 169 -24.99 12.18 -8.23
CA TYR A 169 -25.12 10.73 -8.11
C TYR A 169 -23.75 10.03 -8.07
N THR A 170 -22.80 10.53 -8.85
CA THR A 170 -21.44 10.00 -8.93
C THR A 170 -20.66 10.25 -7.65
N ALA A 171 -20.82 11.44 -7.05
CA ALA A 171 -20.23 11.76 -5.75
C ALA A 171 -20.78 10.87 -4.63
N ASP A 172 -22.10 10.70 -4.56
CA ASP A 172 -22.73 9.84 -3.55
C ASP A 172 -22.32 8.37 -3.72
N SER A 173 -22.20 7.90 -4.97
CA SER A 173 -21.72 6.56 -5.29
C SER A 173 -20.27 6.35 -4.86
N TYR A 174 -19.40 7.33 -5.10
CA TYR A 174 -18.01 7.28 -4.66
C TYR A 174 -17.91 7.20 -3.13
N ASP A 175 -18.64 8.05 -2.41
CA ASP A 175 -18.60 8.06 -0.94
C ASP A 175 -19.13 6.73 -0.36
N LYS A 176 -20.19 6.17 -0.95
CA LYS A 176 -20.79 4.91 -0.51
C LYS A 176 -19.90 3.69 -0.73
N ASN A 177 -19.17 3.62 -1.86
CA ASN A 177 -18.43 2.43 -2.26
C ASN A 177 -16.94 2.53 -1.95
N VAL A 178 -16.33 3.70 -2.18
CA VAL A 178 -14.89 3.90 -2.00
C VAL A 178 -14.58 4.33 -0.57
N VAL A 179 -15.16 5.45 -0.13
CA VAL A 179 -14.83 5.99 1.21
C VAL A 179 -15.23 5.01 2.32
N ARG A 180 -16.42 4.41 2.22
CA ARG A 180 -16.88 3.40 3.18
C ARG A 180 -15.97 2.16 3.23
N ALA A 181 -15.53 1.65 2.08
CA ALA A 181 -14.65 0.49 2.01
C ALA A 181 -13.29 0.78 2.65
N VAL A 182 -12.72 1.96 2.39
CA VAL A 182 -11.47 2.41 3.00
C VAL A 182 -11.60 2.54 4.51
N VAL A 183 -12.71 3.09 5.01
CA VAL A 183 -12.98 3.19 6.47
C VAL A 183 -13.11 1.80 7.11
N ASN A 184 -13.62 0.81 6.38
CA ASN A 184 -13.70 -0.57 6.83
C ASN A 184 -12.35 -1.32 6.77
N GLY A 185 -11.27 -0.67 6.34
CA GLY A 185 -9.93 -1.25 6.26
C GLY A 185 -9.60 -1.91 4.92
N GLU A 186 -10.41 -1.73 3.89
CA GLU A 186 -10.07 -2.20 2.54
C GLU A 186 -9.02 -1.31 1.87
N SER A 187 -8.26 -1.89 0.95
CA SER A 187 -7.28 -1.14 0.15
C SER A 187 -7.98 -0.13 -0.75
N GLU A 188 -7.60 1.15 -0.65
CA GLU A 188 -8.17 2.24 -1.45
C GLU A 188 -8.11 1.96 -2.97
N ILE A 189 -7.01 1.39 -3.45
CA ILE A 189 -6.85 1.04 -4.86
C ILE A 189 -7.89 -0.01 -5.29
N ILE A 190 -8.13 -1.01 -4.45
CA ILE A 190 -9.11 -2.07 -4.73
C ILE A 190 -10.53 -1.52 -4.67
N ALA A 191 -10.82 -0.66 -3.69
CA ALA A 191 -12.11 0.00 -3.57
C ALA A 191 -12.43 0.88 -4.80
N ILE A 192 -11.46 1.67 -5.28
CA ILE A 192 -11.59 2.47 -6.49
C ILE A 192 -11.80 1.58 -7.73
N GLN A 193 -11.00 0.52 -7.90
CA GLN A 193 -11.15 -0.40 -9.03
C GLN A 193 -12.53 -1.07 -9.06
N ASN A 194 -13.01 -1.53 -7.91
CA ASN A 194 -14.33 -2.15 -7.78
C ASN A 194 -15.45 -1.15 -8.13
N TRP A 195 -15.33 0.08 -7.65
CA TRP A 195 -16.27 1.15 -7.97
C TRP A 195 -16.25 1.51 -9.46
N MET A 196 -15.07 1.61 -10.08
CA MET A 196 -14.94 1.86 -11.53
C MET A 196 -15.63 0.79 -12.35
N ASN A 197 -15.45 -0.48 -12.00
CA ASN A 197 -16.10 -1.61 -12.66
C ASN A 197 -17.64 -1.49 -12.55
N ALA A 198 -18.15 -1.19 -11.36
CA ALA A 198 -19.58 -1.00 -11.13
C ALA A 198 -20.17 0.18 -11.93
N VAL A 199 -19.43 1.28 -12.06
CA VAL A 199 -19.84 2.44 -12.87
C VAL A 199 -19.89 2.07 -14.35
N CYS A 200 -18.88 1.36 -14.86
CA CYS A 200 -18.84 0.88 -16.24
C CYS A 200 -20.01 -0.06 -16.57
N GLU A 201 -20.31 -1.02 -15.68
CA GLU A 201 -21.44 -1.93 -15.82
C GLU A 201 -22.78 -1.19 -15.82
N SER A 202 -22.96 -0.24 -14.90
CA SER A 202 -24.17 0.58 -14.83
C SER A 202 -24.37 1.38 -16.13
N ASN A 203 -23.30 1.98 -16.66
CA ASN A 203 -23.36 2.71 -17.93
C ASN A 203 -23.71 1.80 -19.12
N ARG A 204 -23.11 0.60 -19.19
CA ARG A 204 -23.44 -0.40 -20.23
C ARG A 204 -24.92 -0.78 -20.20
N LYS A 205 -25.44 -1.11 -19.02
CA LYS A 205 -26.86 -1.47 -18.83
C LYS A 205 -27.80 -0.34 -19.23
N LYS A 206 -27.45 0.91 -18.93
CA LYS A 206 -28.23 2.10 -19.36
C LYS A 206 -28.24 2.25 -20.88
N LYS A 207 -27.10 2.04 -21.55
CA LYS A 207 -27.03 2.08 -23.03
C LYS A 207 -27.87 0.98 -23.67
N GLU A 208 -27.85 -0.23 -23.12
CA GLU A 208 -28.67 -1.35 -23.60
C GLU A 208 -30.17 -1.08 -23.42
N LEU A 209 -30.59 -0.54 -22.27
CA LEU A 209 -31.99 -0.15 -22.04
C LEU A 209 -32.46 0.94 -23.01
N LYS A 210 -31.62 1.96 -23.25
CA LYS A 210 -31.93 3.03 -24.20
C LYS A 210 -32.11 2.48 -25.62
N LYS A 211 -31.17 1.64 -26.07
CA LYS A 211 -31.25 0.97 -27.38
C LYS A 211 -32.53 0.13 -27.53
N ASN A 212 -32.88 -0.66 -26.50
CA ASN A 212 -34.08 -1.50 -26.53
C ASN A 212 -35.37 -0.65 -26.54
N SER A 213 -35.38 0.49 -25.82
CA SER A 213 -36.53 1.40 -25.83
C SER A 213 -36.72 2.09 -27.19
N GLU A 214 -35.63 2.55 -27.82
CA GLU A 214 -35.67 3.18 -29.15
C GLU A 214 -36.11 2.19 -30.22
N ALA A 215 -35.61 0.95 -30.18
CA ALA A 215 -36.04 -0.11 -31.10
C ALA A 215 -37.54 -0.41 -30.98
N ARG A 216 -38.07 -0.44 -29.75
CA ARG A 216 -39.50 -0.70 -29.50
C ARG A 216 -40.40 0.44 -30.00
N ILE A 217 -39.93 1.69 -29.91
CA ILE A 217 -40.66 2.85 -30.45
C ILE A 217 -40.67 2.79 -31.98
N GLN A 218 -39.52 2.52 -32.62
CA GLN A 218 -39.44 2.38 -34.08
C GLN A 218 -40.33 1.25 -34.61
N GLU A 219 -40.37 0.11 -33.93
CA GLU A 219 -41.24 -1.01 -34.31
C GLU A 219 -42.73 -0.63 -34.20
N SER A 220 -43.11 0.14 -33.18
CA SER A 220 -44.47 0.65 -33.02
C SER A 220 -44.86 1.69 -34.07
N GLU A 221 -43.94 2.57 -34.47
CA GLU A 221 -44.15 3.56 -35.53
C GLU A 221 -44.28 2.89 -36.90
N GLN A 222 -43.45 1.88 -37.21
CA GLN A 222 -43.57 1.11 -38.44
C GLN A 222 -44.90 0.35 -38.51
N PHE A 223 -45.34 -0.25 -37.41
CA PHE A 223 -46.67 -0.89 -37.33
C PHE A 223 -47.81 0.11 -37.55
N ALA A 224 -47.72 1.31 -37.00
CA ALA A 224 -48.73 2.36 -37.19
C ALA A 224 -48.81 2.83 -38.65
N ILE A 225 -47.65 3.03 -39.31
CA ILE A 225 -47.57 3.46 -40.72
C ILE A 225 -48.14 2.37 -41.66
N HIS A 226 -47.81 1.10 -41.42
CA HIS A 226 -48.32 -0.03 -42.21
C HIS A 226 -49.84 -0.17 -42.13
N ASN A 227 -50.41 0.04 -40.93
CA ASN A 227 -51.85 -0.04 -40.71
C ASN A 227 -52.62 1.17 -41.27
N PHE A 228 -52.01 2.36 -41.31
CA PHE A 228 -52.63 3.56 -41.87
C PHE A 228 -52.70 3.50 -43.42
N SER A 229 -51.67 2.95 -44.07
CA SER A 229 -51.63 2.78 -45.54
C SER A 229 -52.65 1.73 -46.05
N SER A 230 -53.03 0.77 -45.21
CA SER A 230 -54.01 -0.28 -45.58
C SER A 230 -55.48 0.13 -45.37
N GLY A 231 -55.74 1.30 -44.78
CA GLY A 231 -57.10 1.76 -44.41
C GLY A 231 -57.82 2.64 -45.44
N ASP A 232 -57.14 3.11 -46.48
CA ASP A 232 -57.65 4.13 -47.42
C ASP A 232 -58.14 3.56 -48.78
N ALA A 233 -58.46 2.27 -48.80
CA ALA A 233 -59.02 1.57 -49.95
C ALA A 233 -60.44 1.05 -49.66
N ARG A 234 -61.39 1.96 -49.42
CA ARG A 234 -62.83 1.69 -49.49
C ARG A 234 -63.61 2.88 -50.01
#